data_AF-A0AAJ3L9N1-F1
#
_entry.id   AF-A0AAJ3L9N1-F1
#
_cell.length_a   1.000
_cell.length_b   1.000
_cell.length_c   1.000
_cell.angle_alpha   90.00
_cell.angle_beta   90.00
_cell.angle_gamma   90.00
#
_symmetry.space_group_name_H-M   'P 1'
#
loop_
_entity.id
_entity.type
_entity.pdbx_description
1 polymer ?
#
loop_
_entity_poly.entity_id
_entity_poly.type
_entity_poly.pdbx_seq_one_letter_code
_entity_poly.pdbx_strand_id
1 'polypeptide(L)'
;MNWEIISGWIEHNSGLASWVQAIGSIAAILAAIFIANRDSRLRRKAESELRQGAIDRVVIVISDAEKRVLAAIHSLEKWGVRRNAMSLIAIDLDQSQQHLKETLSIQGVDSAIYTQIFVARAGVETAAQTFKVLAGLSDSDQLNVDTAKNALGEIVSARDAINLMKRKH
;
A
#
# COMPACT_ATOMS: atom_id res chain seq x y z
N MET A 1 -11.49 -42.53 -53.92
CA MET A 1 -11.06 -43.04 -52.59
C MET A 1 -10.30 -41.91 -51.92
N ASN A 2 -10.77 -41.27 -50.87
CA ASN A 2 -11.05 -41.92 -49.60
C ASN A 2 -12.14 -41.21 -48.76
N TRP A 3 -12.94 -40.29 -49.32
CA TRP A 3 -14.02 -39.66 -48.53
C TRP A 3 -15.14 -40.66 -48.21
N GLU A 4 -15.50 -41.51 -49.16
CA GLU A 4 -16.47 -42.61 -48.97
C GLU A 4 -15.97 -43.70 -48.01
N ILE A 5 -14.65 -43.88 -47.89
CA ILE A 5 -14.04 -44.85 -46.96
C ILE A 5 -13.95 -44.26 -45.56
N ILE A 6 -13.67 -42.96 -45.43
CA ILE A 6 -13.71 -42.25 -44.15
C ILE A 6 -15.16 -42.15 -43.64
N SER A 7 -16.13 -41.85 -44.51
CA SER A 7 -17.54 -41.82 -44.13
C SER A 7 -18.08 -43.21 -43.80
N GLY A 8 -17.73 -44.25 -44.58
CA GLY A 8 -18.11 -45.62 -44.31
C GLY A 8 -17.50 -46.18 -43.02
N TRP A 9 -16.29 -45.76 -42.64
CA TRP A 9 -15.68 -46.15 -41.36
C TRP A 9 -16.32 -45.46 -40.15
N ILE A 10 -16.78 -44.21 -40.31
CA ILE A 10 -17.53 -43.45 -39.30
C ILE A 10 -18.94 -44.04 -39.10
N GLU A 11 -19.60 -44.47 -40.18
CA GLU A 11 -20.91 -45.14 -40.13
C GLU A 11 -20.84 -46.53 -39.49
N HIS A 12 -19.77 -47.29 -39.72
CA HIS A 12 -19.64 -48.65 -39.19
C HIS A 12 -19.10 -48.71 -37.76
N ASN A 13 -18.47 -47.64 -37.25
CA ASN A 13 -17.94 -47.55 -35.89
C ASN A 13 -18.46 -46.30 -35.16
N SER A 14 -19.77 -46.16 -35.02
CA SER A 14 -20.42 -45.05 -34.30
C SER A 14 -19.93 -44.86 -32.85
N GLY A 15 -19.34 -45.90 -32.25
CA GLY A 15 -18.71 -45.85 -30.93
C GLY A 15 -17.36 -45.12 -30.86
N LEU A 16 -16.60 -45.01 -31.97
CA LEU A 16 -15.26 -44.40 -31.97
C LEU A 16 -15.30 -42.87 -31.98
N ALA A 17 -16.25 -42.27 -32.70
CA ALA A 17 -16.42 -40.81 -32.75
C ALA A 17 -16.91 -40.23 -31.41
N SER A 18 -17.85 -40.92 -30.75
CA SER A 18 -18.35 -40.55 -29.42
C SER A 18 -17.26 -40.56 -28.35
N TRP A 19 -16.37 -41.56 -28.38
CA TRP A 19 -15.26 -41.67 -27.43
C TRP A 19 -14.18 -40.59 -27.63
N VAL A 20 -13.81 -40.27 -28.89
CA VAL A 20 -12.87 -39.18 -29.19
C VAL A 20 -13.44 -37.82 -28.75
N GLN A 21 -14.74 -37.59 -28.93
CA GLN A 21 -15.41 -36.38 -28.46
C GLN A 21 -15.44 -36.30 -26.93
N ALA A 22 -15.69 -37.43 -26.25
CA ALA A 22 -15.64 -37.50 -24.80
C ALA A 22 -14.23 -37.23 -24.25
N ILE A 23 -13.19 -37.82 -24.86
CA ILE A 23 -11.78 -37.56 -24.49
C ILE A 23 -11.40 -36.11 -24.76
N GLY A 24 -11.78 -35.56 -25.91
CA GLY A 24 -11.53 -34.16 -26.26
C GLY A 24 -12.17 -33.20 -25.27
N SER A 25 -13.39 -33.50 -24.82
CA SER A 25 -14.11 -32.71 -23.82
C SER A 25 -13.43 -32.78 -22.44
N ILE A 26 -12.98 -33.97 -22.01
CA ILE A 26 -12.23 -34.15 -20.76
C ILE A 26 -10.88 -33.42 -20.82
N ALA A 27 -10.15 -33.56 -21.93
CA ALA A 27 -8.87 -32.88 -22.14
C ALA A 27 -9.03 -31.35 -22.14
N ALA A 28 -10.09 -30.83 -22.76
CA ALA A 28 -10.41 -29.40 -22.75
C ALA A 28 -10.73 -28.89 -21.34
N ILE A 29 -11.50 -29.64 -20.55
CA ILE A 29 -11.80 -29.29 -19.14
C ILE A 29 -10.51 -29.26 -18.32
N LEU A 30 -9.65 -30.27 -18.46
CA LEU A 30 -8.36 -30.32 -17.76
C LEU A 30 -7.43 -29.17 -18.16
N ALA A 31 -7.38 -28.83 -19.46
CA ALA A 31 -6.61 -27.69 -19.95
C ALA A 31 -7.14 -26.37 -19.38
N ALA A 32 -8.46 -26.18 -19.31
CA ALA A 32 -9.08 -24.99 -18.72
C ALA A 32 -8.75 -24.87 -17.22
N ILE A 33 -8.86 -25.95 -16.46
CA ILE A 33 -8.49 -25.98 -15.02
C ILE A 33 -7.01 -25.67 -14.85
N PHE A 34 -6.13 -26.24 -15.70
CA PHE A 34 -4.70 -25.98 -15.65
C PHE A 34 -4.36 -24.52 -15.93
N ILE A 35 -4.97 -23.92 -16.96
CA ILE A 35 -4.80 -22.51 -17.30
C ILE A 35 -5.30 -21.62 -16.17
N ALA A 36 -6.51 -21.88 -15.64
CA ALA A 36 -7.08 -21.12 -14.53
C ALA A 36 -6.20 -21.18 -13.27
N ASN A 37 -5.66 -22.36 -12.95
CA ASN A 37 -4.76 -22.53 -11.82
C ASN A 37 -3.41 -21.82 -12.03
N ARG A 38 -2.86 -21.88 -13.24
CA ARG A 38 -1.61 -21.17 -13.59
C ARG A 38 -1.80 -19.66 -13.53
N ASP A 39 -2.88 -19.15 -14.12
CA ASP A 39 -3.22 -17.73 -14.12
C ASP A 39 -3.47 -17.22 -12.69
N SER A 40 -4.23 -17.96 -11.88
CA SER A 40 -4.45 -17.67 -10.46
C SER A 40 -3.13 -17.58 -9.67
N ARG A 41 -2.18 -18.49 -9.90
CA ARG A 41 -0.86 -18.44 -9.27
C ARG A 41 -0.03 -17.24 -9.70
N LEU A 42 -0.02 -16.92 -11.00
CA LEU A 42 0.71 -15.78 -11.54
C LEU A 42 0.13 -14.45 -11.01
N ARG A 43 -1.19 -14.34 -11.00
CA ARG A 43 -1.90 -13.17 -10.46
C ARG A 43 -1.62 -12.97 -8.97
N ARG A 44 -1.65 -14.02 -8.16
CA ARG A 44 -1.29 -13.94 -6.72
C ARG A 44 0.14 -13.48 -6.50
N LYS A 45 1.09 -13.96 -7.33
CA LYS A 45 2.48 -13.51 -7.26
C LYS A 45 2.61 -12.02 -7.61
N ALA A 46 1.98 -11.59 -8.71
CA ALA A 46 1.97 -10.19 -9.11
C ALA A 46 1.34 -9.29 -8.03
N GLU A 47 0.21 -9.68 -7.46
CA GLU A 47 -0.44 -8.95 -6.35
C GLU A 47 0.47 -8.87 -5.11
N SER A 48 1.19 -9.95 -4.78
CA SER A 48 2.15 -9.97 -3.67
C SER A 48 3.36 -9.06 -3.93
N GLU A 49 3.90 -9.05 -5.14
CA GLU A 49 5.02 -8.18 -5.52
C GLU A 49 4.62 -6.70 -5.49
N LEU A 50 3.42 -6.37 -5.99
CA LEU A 50 2.86 -5.02 -5.91
C LEU A 50 2.66 -4.58 -4.45
N ARG A 51 2.10 -5.47 -3.61
CA ARG A 51 1.94 -5.23 -2.17
C ARG A 51 3.28 -4.96 -1.49
N GLN A 52 4.30 -5.76 -1.77
CA GLN A 52 5.63 -5.57 -1.19
C GLN A 52 6.25 -4.24 -1.61
N GLY A 53 6.17 -3.90 -2.90
CA GLY A 53 6.64 -2.62 -3.41
C GLY A 53 5.86 -1.42 -2.86
N ALA A 54 4.59 -1.59 -2.49
CA ALA A 54 3.82 -0.58 -1.77
C ALA A 54 4.32 -0.43 -0.33
N ILE A 55 4.51 -1.54 0.39
CA ILE A 55 5.06 -1.54 1.77
C ILE A 55 6.41 -0.82 1.82
N ASP A 56 7.34 -1.14 0.92
CA ASP A 56 8.66 -0.50 0.90
C ASP A 56 8.59 1.01 0.71
N ARG A 57 7.73 1.47 -0.21
CA ARG A 57 7.52 2.90 -0.44
C ARG A 57 6.86 3.60 0.75
N VAL A 58 5.87 2.95 1.36
CA VAL A 58 5.19 3.46 2.55
C VAL A 58 6.15 3.58 3.73
N VAL A 59 7.03 2.60 3.96
CA VAL A 59 8.06 2.68 5.00
C VAL A 59 8.92 3.92 4.81
N ILE A 60 9.37 4.18 3.57
CA ILE A 60 10.23 5.33 3.27
C ILE A 60 9.51 6.63 3.57
N VAL A 61 8.27 6.80 3.10
CA VAL A 61 7.52 8.06 3.25
C VAL A 61 7.11 8.30 4.70
N ILE A 62 6.64 7.28 5.43
CA ILE A 62 6.30 7.42 6.85
C ILE A 62 7.56 7.72 7.68
N SER A 63 8.69 7.05 7.40
CA SER A 63 9.95 7.31 8.12
C SER A 63 10.50 8.71 7.86
N ASP A 64 10.32 9.24 6.65
CA ASP A 64 10.70 10.62 6.33
C ASP A 64 9.82 11.62 7.11
N ALA A 65 8.50 11.40 7.11
CA ALA A 65 7.56 12.22 7.84
C ALA A 65 7.85 12.22 9.36
N GLU A 66 8.12 11.06 9.94
CA GLU A 66 8.52 10.93 11.35
C GLU A 66 9.77 11.75 11.66
N LYS A 67 10.82 11.64 10.84
CA LYS A 67 12.07 12.38 11.03
C LYS A 67 11.85 13.89 11.00
N ARG A 68 11.00 14.38 10.10
CA ARG A 68 10.66 15.81 9.99
C ARG A 68 9.87 16.28 11.20
N VAL A 69 8.87 15.52 11.66
CA VAL A 69 8.12 15.86 12.88
C VAL A 69 9.02 15.82 14.12
N LEU A 70 9.91 14.85 14.22
CA LEU A 70 10.90 14.78 15.31
C LEU A 70 11.86 15.96 15.29
N ALA A 71 12.40 16.33 14.11
CA ALA A 71 13.27 17.48 13.96
C ALA A 71 12.57 18.81 14.28
N ALA A 72 11.28 18.91 13.93
CA ALA A 72 10.43 20.03 14.27
C ALA A 72 10.25 20.18 15.79
N ILE A 73 9.92 19.09 16.49
CA ILE A 73 9.78 19.06 17.95
C ILE A 73 11.12 19.41 18.62
N HIS A 74 12.22 18.82 18.16
CA HIS A 74 13.55 19.10 18.70
C HIS A 74 13.94 20.57 18.50
N SER A 75 13.58 21.16 17.37
CA SER A 75 13.81 22.58 17.10
C SER A 75 13.02 23.48 18.05
N LEU A 76 11.79 23.10 18.36
CA LEU A 76 10.95 23.79 19.33
C LEU A 76 11.53 23.68 20.76
N GLU A 77 11.93 22.49 21.19
CA GLU A 77 12.53 22.29 22.53
C GLU A 77 13.85 23.03 22.70
N LYS A 78 14.69 23.08 21.66
CA LYS A 78 16.02 23.68 21.74
C LYS A 78 16.01 25.20 21.66
N TRP A 79 15.15 25.77 20.81
CA TRP A 79 15.20 27.20 20.47
C TRP A 79 13.98 27.99 20.92
N GLY A 80 12.98 27.33 21.50
CA GLY A 80 11.71 27.91 21.88
C GLY A 80 10.84 28.30 20.68
N VAL A 81 9.71 28.95 20.96
CA VAL A 81 8.77 29.40 19.93
C VAL A 81 9.34 30.60 19.17
N ARG A 82 9.83 30.35 17.94
CA ARG A 82 10.23 31.40 17.00
C ARG A 82 9.24 31.43 15.84
N ARG A 83 8.37 32.45 15.77
CA ARG A 83 7.25 32.50 14.79
C ARG A 83 7.65 32.16 13.35
N ASN A 84 8.72 32.76 12.84
CA ASN A 84 9.21 32.49 11.48
C ASN A 84 9.65 31.03 11.29
N ALA A 85 10.31 30.44 12.29
CA ALA A 85 10.72 29.05 12.24
C ALA A 85 9.51 28.10 12.31
N MET A 86 8.54 28.38 13.19
CA MET A 86 7.32 27.58 13.32
C MET A 86 6.50 27.59 12.03
N SER A 87 6.41 28.74 11.35
CA SER A 87 5.74 28.84 10.04
C SER A 87 6.45 28.04 8.96
N LEU A 88 7.79 28.07 8.89
CA LEU A 88 8.55 27.28 7.93
C LEU A 88 8.42 25.78 8.19
N ILE A 89 8.48 25.37 9.47
CA ILE A 89 8.26 23.99 9.89
C ILE A 89 6.86 23.52 9.48
N ALA A 90 5.82 24.32 9.72
CA ALA A 90 4.46 23.96 9.33
C ALA A 90 4.34 23.73 7.81
N ILE A 91 5.00 24.55 6.98
CA ILE A 91 5.03 24.37 5.53
C ILE A 91 5.75 23.07 5.13
N ASP A 92 6.88 22.75 5.77
CA ASP A 92 7.61 21.50 5.53
C ASP A 92 6.79 20.25 5.93
N LEU A 93 6.04 20.35 7.04
CA LEU A 93 5.13 19.28 7.46
C LEU A 93 3.96 19.11 6.50
N ASP A 94 3.37 20.20 5.99
CA ASP A 94 2.32 20.15 4.96
C ASP A 94 2.84 19.45 3.68
N GLN A 95 4.09 19.69 3.27
CA GLN A 95 4.71 18.97 2.16
C GLN A 95 4.81 17.45 2.43
N SER A 96 5.13 17.08 3.67
CA SER A 96 5.19 15.67 4.08
C SER A 96 3.81 15.00 4.04
N GLN A 97 2.74 15.73 4.38
CA GLN A 97 1.37 15.24 4.22
C GLN A 97 1.01 14.98 2.76
N GLN A 98 1.48 15.83 1.86
CA GLN A 98 1.23 15.68 0.43
C GLN A 98 1.91 14.41 -0.12
N HIS A 99 3.16 14.13 0.28
CA HIS A 99 3.83 12.87 -0.06
C HIS A 99 3.09 11.64 0.49
N LEU A 100 2.58 11.70 1.72
CA LEU A 100 1.75 10.63 2.30
C LEU A 100 0.45 10.43 1.51
N LYS A 101 -0.18 11.52 1.05
CA LYS A 101 -1.39 11.48 0.23
C LYS A 101 -1.14 10.84 -1.14
N GLU A 102 -0.03 11.17 -1.78
CA GLU A 102 0.38 10.57 -3.05
C GLU A 102 0.62 9.06 -2.89
N THR A 103 1.15 8.65 -1.73
CA THR A 103 1.39 7.24 -1.40
C THR A 103 0.10 6.42 -1.33
N LEU A 104 -1.04 7.03 -0.96
CA LEU A 104 -2.36 6.36 -0.97
C LEU A 104 -2.80 5.90 -2.37
N SER A 105 -2.26 6.53 -3.42
CA SER A 105 -2.65 6.25 -4.82
C SER A 105 -1.77 5.19 -5.48
N ILE A 106 -0.81 4.60 -4.76
CA ILE A 106 0.12 3.61 -5.31
C ILE A 106 -0.59 2.26 -5.46
N GLN A 107 -0.31 1.54 -6.55
CA GLN A 107 -0.78 0.16 -6.75
C GLN A 107 -0.21 -0.77 -5.67
N GLY A 108 -1.06 -1.66 -5.14
CA GLY A 108 -0.67 -2.61 -4.09
C GLY A 108 -0.96 -2.13 -2.66
N VAL A 109 -1.49 -0.91 -2.48
CA VAL A 109 -2.04 -0.44 -1.20
C VAL A 109 -3.37 -1.14 -0.94
N ASP A 110 -3.39 -2.02 0.06
CA ASP A 110 -4.60 -2.64 0.59
C ASP A 110 -5.16 -1.86 1.79
N SER A 111 -6.26 -2.34 2.38
CA SER A 111 -6.90 -1.67 3.52
C SER A 111 -6.01 -1.56 4.76
N ALA A 112 -5.12 -2.53 4.99
CA ALA A 112 -4.20 -2.54 6.12
C ALA A 112 -3.11 -1.48 5.95
N ILE A 113 -2.50 -1.42 4.75
CA ILE A 113 -1.50 -0.41 4.39
C ILE A 113 -2.13 0.98 4.40
N TYR A 114 -3.32 1.13 3.80
CA TYR A 114 -4.08 2.38 3.76
C TYR A 114 -4.29 2.95 5.17
N THR A 115 -4.73 2.12 6.11
CA THR A 115 -4.96 2.53 7.50
C THR A 115 -3.70 3.14 8.12
N GLN A 116 -2.52 2.55 7.91
CA GLN A 116 -1.29 3.07 8.50
C GLN A 116 -0.83 4.38 7.83
N ILE A 117 -0.97 4.50 6.51
CA ILE A 117 -0.70 5.77 5.81
C ILE A 117 -1.64 6.86 6.35
N PHE A 118 -2.91 6.52 6.57
CA PHE A 118 -3.90 7.45 7.09
C PHE A 118 -3.56 7.91 8.52
N VAL A 119 -3.20 7.00 9.42
CA VAL A 119 -2.77 7.33 10.79
C VAL A 119 -1.53 8.22 10.77
N ALA A 120 -0.51 7.87 9.99
CA ALA A 120 0.69 8.69 9.85
C ALA A 120 0.35 10.10 9.32
N ARG A 121 -0.53 10.19 8.31
CA ARG A 121 -0.97 11.48 7.75
C ARG A 121 -1.71 12.33 8.78
N ALA A 122 -2.60 11.73 9.57
CA ALA A 122 -3.34 12.42 10.63
C ALA A 122 -2.40 12.93 11.73
N GLY A 123 -1.39 12.14 12.10
CA GLY A 123 -0.34 12.58 13.03
C GLY A 123 0.44 13.78 12.48
N VAL A 124 0.89 13.73 11.21
CA VAL A 124 1.58 14.87 10.59
C VAL A 124 0.67 16.10 10.51
N GLU A 125 -0.63 15.92 10.26
CA GLU A 125 -1.62 17.01 10.27
C GLU A 125 -1.68 17.71 11.62
N THR A 126 -1.82 16.91 12.68
CA THR A 126 -1.88 17.39 14.05
C THR A 126 -0.61 18.13 14.43
N ALA A 127 0.56 17.61 14.03
CA ALA A 127 1.82 18.30 14.23
C ALA A 127 1.87 19.64 13.47
N ALA A 128 1.55 19.65 12.17
CA ALA A 128 1.55 20.86 11.34
C ALA A 128 0.61 21.94 11.91
N GLN A 129 -0.59 21.56 12.33
CA GLN A 129 -1.55 22.46 12.97
C GLN A 129 -0.99 23.03 14.28
N THR A 130 -0.34 22.20 15.09
CA THR A 130 0.31 22.64 16.33
C THR A 130 1.37 23.72 16.03
N PHE A 131 2.21 23.51 15.01
CA PHE A 131 3.21 24.48 14.59
C PHE A 131 2.60 25.77 14.02
N LYS A 132 1.46 25.68 13.30
CA LYS A 132 0.70 26.86 12.83
C LYS A 132 0.16 27.68 14.00
N VAL A 133 -0.40 27.01 15.02
CA VAL A 133 -0.90 27.67 16.24
C VAL A 133 0.25 28.34 17.00
N LEU A 134 1.39 27.66 17.17
CA LEU A 134 2.58 28.22 17.80
C LEU A 134 3.15 29.42 17.03
N ALA A 135 3.04 29.45 15.70
CA ALA A 135 3.43 30.62 14.91
C ALA A 135 2.52 31.84 15.15
N GLY A 136 1.24 31.62 15.50
CA GLY A 136 0.25 32.67 15.74
C GLY A 136 0.17 33.18 17.18
N LEU A 137 0.63 32.39 18.16
CA LEU A 137 0.58 32.75 19.58
C LEU A 137 1.83 33.54 20.01
N SER A 138 1.65 34.43 20.99
CA SER A 138 2.73 35.26 21.54
C SER A 138 3.37 34.67 22.80
N ASP A 139 2.72 33.73 23.50
CA ASP A 139 3.20 33.07 24.73
C ASP A 139 2.32 31.85 25.06
N SER A 140 2.67 30.64 24.60
CA SER A 140 1.98 29.41 25.05
C SER A 140 2.95 28.24 25.12
N ASP A 141 3.53 28.03 26.31
CA ASP A 141 4.85 27.41 26.39
C ASP A 141 4.90 25.92 26.77
N GLN A 142 3.77 25.22 26.99
CA GLN A 142 3.85 23.79 27.33
C GLN A 142 2.72 22.92 26.73
N LEU A 143 1.48 23.40 26.70
CA LEU A 143 0.33 22.60 26.26
C LEU A 143 0.44 22.09 24.81
N ASN A 144 1.16 22.82 23.94
CA ASN A 144 1.28 22.50 22.51
C ASN A 144 2.40 21.50 22.20
N VAL A 145 3.46 21.43 23.01
CA VAL A 145 4.59 20.51 22.76
C VAL A 145 4.14 19.06 22.93
N ASP A 146 3.33 18.79 23.95
CA ASP A 146 2.79 17.45 24.22
C ASP A 146 1.86 16.97 23.11
N THR A 147 1.07 17.86 22.50
CA THR A 147 0.26 17.53 21.33
C THR A 147 1.12 17.10 20.14
N ALA A 148 2.22 17.82 19.86
CA ALA A 148 3.15 17.43 18.80
C ALA A 148 3.84 16.09 19.11
N LYS A 149 4.20 15.83 20.37
CA LYS A 149 4.79 14.55 20.79
C LYS A 149 3.82 13.37 20.68
N ASN A 150 2.56 13.56 21.05
CA ASN A 150 1.52 12.55 20.88
C ASN A 150 1.31 12.23 19.38
N ALA A 151 1.27 13.26 18.55
CA ALA A 151 1.21 13.12 17.10
C ALA A 151 2.42 12.34 16.53
N LEU A 152 3.63 12.60 17.03
CA LEU A 152 4.81 11.80 16.69
C LEU A 152 4.63 10.33 17.10
N GLY A 153 4.06 10.06 18.28
CA GLY A 153 3.76 8.71 18.74
C GLY A 153 2.82 7.93 17.81
N GLU A 154 1.82 8.59 17.23
CA GLU A 154 0.93 7.99 16.23
C GLU A 154 1.68 7.64 14.94
N ILE A 155 2.56 8.53 14.46
CA ILE A 155 3.38 8.30 13.27
C ILE A 155 4.34 7.12 13.49
N VAL A 156 5.00 7.08 14.65
CA VAL A 156 5.91 5.98 15.05
C VAL A 156 5.14 4.66 15.10
N SER A 157 3.96 4.65 15.72
CA SER A 157 3.12 3.45 15.79
C SER A 157 2.72 2.95 14.40
N ALA A 158 2.37 3.87 13.48
CA ALA A 158 2.03 3.53 12.11
C ALA A 158 3.24 2.95 11.34
N ARG A 159 4.43 3.55 11.51
CA ARG A 159 5.68 3.03 10.93
C ARG A 159 5.96 1.62 11.42
N ASP A 160 5.85 1.40 12.73
CA ASP A 160 6.18 0.11 13.34
C ASP A 160 5.20 -0.98 12.91
N ALA A 161 3.93 -0.64 12.76
CA ALA A 161 2.92 -1.52 12.18
C ALA A 161 3.26 -1.91 10.73
N ILE A 162 3.65 -0.96 9.88
CA ILE A 162 4.08 -1.26 8.50
C ILE A 162 5.36 -2.10 8.49
N ASN A 163 6.34 -1.80 9.35
CA ASN A 163 7.56 -2.60 9.46
C ASN A 163 7.27 -4.04 9.90
N LEU A 164 6.28 -4.25 10.76
CA LEU A 164 5.82 -5.58 11.12
C LEU A 164 5.20 -6.30 9.91
N MET A 165 4.42 -5.60 9.09
CA MET A 165 3.89 -6.16 7.83
C MET A 165 5.02 -6.55 6.88
N LYS A 166 6.07 -5.73 6.77
CA LYS A 166 7.26 -6.01 5.97
C LYS A 166 8.01 -7.28 6.41
N ARG A 167 8.07 -7.56 7.72
CA ARG A 167 8.77 -8.74 8.28
C ARG A 167 7.98 -10.05 8.16
N LYS A 168 6.66 -9.98 7.95
CA LYS A 168 5.79 -11.16 7.83
C LYS A 168 5.76 -11.75 6.42
N HIS A 169 6.40 -11.11 5.46
CA HIS A 169 6.56 -11.52 4.07
C HIS A 169 8.02 -11.84 3.77
#